data_AF-X0V2Z6-F1
#
_entry.id   AF-X0V2Z6-F1
#
_cell.length_a   1.000
_cell.length_b   1.000
_cell.length_c   1.000
_cell.angle_alpha   90.00
_cell.angle_beta   90.00
_cell.angle_gamma   90.00
#
_symmetry.space_group_name_H-M   'P 1'
#
loop_
_entity.id
_entity.type
_entity.pdbx_description
1 polymer ?
#
loop_
_entity_poly.entity_id
_entity_poly.type
_entity_poly.pdbx_seq_one_letter_code
_entity_poly.pdbx_strand_id
1 'polypeptide(L)'
;EPGSKQFVELAFLLAFMVGVLYLLLGLFRLGLVMFFISHSAVKGFTAAAALIIIATQVPHFLGLSVSRHEYIFPRLVEIVKGLPELHILTSVIGIVALGIIFGVQKFRKNLPAGLIALVAVTIPIALFELHLRGVSIVGKIPEGLPHPVLPPFDFNTVTSLIGPAVVIAMVSFAETYSVGKAISSQTKQKVNVDQEFIGQGLANIIGSFFQSYPVSGSFSRTALNYATGAKTGVASVISSLSVVLALLFLTPLFTYIPKAALAALVISAV
;
A
#
# COMPACT_ATOMS: atom_id res chain seq x y z
N GLU A 1 -7.93 16.10 6.65
CA GLU A 1 -8.60 14.77 6.58
C GLU A 1 -7.92 13.91 5.53
N PRO A 2 -7.98 12.56 5.55
CA PRO A 2 -7.45 11.75 4.45
C PRO A 2 -8.03 12.20 3.11
N GLY A 3 -7.17 12.36 2.10
CA GLY A 3 -7.58 12.84 0.78
C GLY A 3 -7.80 14.36 0.67
N SER A 4 -7.71 15.13 1.75
CA SER A 4 -7.68 16.60 1.66
C SER A 4 -6.34 17.07 1.09
N LYS A 5 -6.32 18.23 0.43
CA LYS A 5 -5.08 18.81 -0.16
C LYS A 5 -3.94 18.86 0.86
N GLN A 6 -4.22 19.37 2.06
CA GLN A 6 -3.27 19.41 3.16
C GLN A 6 -2.73 18.02 3.56
N PHE A 7 -3.56 16.97 3.53
CA PHE A 7 -3.09 15.63 3.87
C PHE A 7 -2.14 15.06 2.80
N VAL A 8 -2.43 15.33 1.53
CA VAL A 8 -1.54 14.97 0.41
C VAL A 8 -0.22 15.72 0.53
N GLU A 9 -0.27 17.02 0.79
CA GLU A 9 0.89 17.89 1.07
C GLU A 9 1.79 17.38 2.19
N LEU A 10 1.20 17.06 3.34
CA LEU A 10 1.93 16.49 4.48
C LEU A 10 2.55 15.13 4.13
N ALA A 11 1.87 14.32 3.31
CA ALA A 11 2.34 13.00 2.93
C ALA A 11 3.57 13.02 2.04
N PHE A 12 3.59 13.86 1.00
CA PHE A 12 4.77 13.94 0.14
C PHE A 12 5.90 14.74 0.78
N LEU A 13 5.62 15.69 1.68
CA LEU A 13 6.64 16.25 2.57
C LEU A 13 7.29 15.18 3.45
N LEU A 14 6.47 14.29 4.05
CA LEU A 14 6.95 13.19 4.85
C LEU A 14 7.79 12.20 4.03
N ALA A 15 7.39 11.92 2.78
CA ALA A 15 8.19 11.12 1.84
C ALA A 15 9.54 11.77 1.58
N PHE A 16 9.59 13.08 1.33
CA PHE A 16 10.83 13.82 1.15
C PHE A 16 11.74 13.69 2.39
N MET A 17 11.20 13.91 3.59
CA MET A 17 11.95 13.81 4.84
C MET A 17 12.53 12.40 5.08
N VAL A 18 11.73 11.36 4.86
CA VAL A 18 12.19 9.95 4.93
C VAL A 18 13.29 9.70 3.91
N GLY A 19 13.14 10.22 2.68
CA GLY A 19 14.12 10.08 1.63
C GLY A 19 15.45 10.75 1.95
N VAL A 20 15.43 11.96 2.53
CA VAL A 20 16.63 12.66 3.02
C VAL A 20 17.30 11.87 4.12
N LEU A 21 16.55 11.35 5.10
CA LEU A 21 17.12 10.52 6.18
C LEU A 21 17.85 9.30 5.63
N TYR A 22 17.23 8.55 4.70
CA TYR A 22 17.87 7.41 4.07
C TYR A 22 19.10 7.79 3.25
N LEU A 23 19.02 8.87 2.47
CA LEU A 23 20.15 9.33 1.67
C LEU A 23 21.33 9.68 2.57
N LEU A 24 21.11 10.38 3.69
CA LEU A 24 22.15 10.69 4.67
C LEU A 24 22.73 9.41 5.29
N LEU A 25 21.88 8.49 5.74
CA LEU A 25 22.33 7.22 6.31
C LEU A 25 23.19 6.41 5.33
N GLY A 26 22.80 6.33 4.05
CA GLY A 26 23.54 5.63 3.03
C GLY A 26 24.86 6.31 2.65
N LEU A 27 24.86 7.64 2.50
CA LEU A 27 26.08 8.41 2.17
C LEU A 27 27.13 8.35 3.28
N PHE A 28 26.70 8.42 4.54
CA PHE A 28 27.58 8.31 5.70
C PHE A 28 27.90 6.86 6.10
N ARG A 29 27.42 5.87 5.33
CA ARG A 29 27.63 4.44 5.58
C ARG A 29 27.19 3.99 6.98
N LEU A 30 26.05 4.53 7.41
CA LEU A 30 25.43 4.26 8.71
C LEU A 30 24.47 3.05 8.63
N GLY A 31 24.61 2.19 7.62
CA GLY A 31 23.89 0.93 7.44
C GLY A 31 23.83 0.04 8.68
N LEU A 32 24.88 0.11 9.51
CA LEU A 32 25.03 -0.68 10.72
C LEU A 32 23.93 -0.44 11.77
N VAL A 33 23.33 0.76 11.79
CA VAL A 33 22.29 1.14 12.77
C VAL A 33 21.06 0.22 12.67
N MET A 34 20.84 -0.41 11.52
CA MET A 34 19.66 -1.25 11.30
C MET A 34 19.85 -2.71 11.69
N PHE A 35 21.08 -3.16 12.00
CA PHE A 35 21.30 -4.49 12.56
C PHE A 35 20.78 -4.65 13.99
N PHE A 36 20.40 -3.55 14.66
CA PHE A 36 19.82 -3.57 16.00
C PHE A 36 18.33 -3.94 16.02
N ILE A 37 17.67 -4.07 14.85
CA ILE A 37 16.27 -4.49 14.80
C ILE A 37 16.19 -6.01 14.88
N SER A 38 15.72 -6.50 16.03
CA SER A 38 15.54 -7.94 16.23
C SER A 38 14.48 -8.52 15.31
N HIS A 39 14.67 -9.78 14.89
CA HIS A 39 13.68 -10.52 14.12
C HIS A 39 12.32 -10.62 14.83
N SER A 40 12.33 -10.69 16.17
CA SER A 40 11.13 -10.69 17.00
C SER A 40 10.36 -9.38 16.92
N ALA A 41 11.05 -8.23 16.88
CA ALA A 41 10.41 -6.92 16.73
C ALA A 41 9.71 -6.80 15.37
N VAL A 42 10.36 -7.25 14.28
CA VAL A 42 9.74 -7.24 12.94
C VAL A 42 8.51 -8.14 12.90
N LYS A 43 8.58 -9.36 13.45
CA LYS A 43 7.43 -10.27 13.54
C LYS A 43 6.25 -9.64 14.30
N GLY A 44 6.51 -9.09 15.48
CA GLY A 44 5.49 -8.40 16.28
C GLY A 44 4.87 -7.22 15.53
N PHE A 45 5.70 -6.40 14.87
CA PHE A 45 5.25 -5.29 14.04
C PHE A 45 4.37 -5.76 12.88
N THR A 46 4.80 -6.77 12.10
CA THR A 46 4.03 -7.28 10.95
C THR A 46 2.67 -7.85 11.37
N ALA A 47 2.61 -8.57 12.50
CA ALA A 47 1.35 -9.10 13.02
C ALA A 47 0.40 -7.99 13.49
N ALA A 48 0.93 -6.97 14.17
CA ALA A 48 0.13 -5.81 14.59
C ALA A 48 -0.36 -5.00 13.37
N ALA A 49 0.51 -4.76 12.39
CA ALA A 49 0.16 -4.08 11.14
C ALA A 49 -0.93 -4.86 10.40
N ALA A 50 -0.84 -6.19 10.33
CA ALA A 50 -1.86 -7.03 9.72
C ALA A 50 -3.23 -6.85 10.37
N LEU A 51 -3.30 -6.91 11.71
CA LEU A 51 -4.54 -6.69 12.47
C LEU A 51 -5.12 -5.29 12.23
N ILE A 52 -4.27 -4.26 12.24
CA ILE A 52 -4.69 -2.88 11.97
C ILE A 52 -5.22 -2.73 10.54
N ILE A 53 -4.51 -3.27 9.55
CA ILE A 53 -4.93 -3.23 8.14
C ILE A 53 -6.29 -3.91 8.00
N ILE A 54 -6.46 -5.14 8.49
CA ILE A 54 -7.75 -5.85 8.43
C ILE A 54 -8.84 -5.02 9.11
N ALA A 55 -8.61 -4.50 10.32
CA ALA A 55 -9.57 -3.66 11.02
C ALA A 55 -9.94 -2.38 10.25
N THR A 56 -9.03 -1.83 9.44
CA THR A 56 -9.33 -0.68 8.55
C THR A 56 -10.11 -1.06 7.29
N GLN A 57 -10.02 -2.31 6.84
CA GLN A 57 -10.72 -2.79 5.66
C GLN A 57 -12.13 -3.31 5.97
N VAL A 58 -12.37 -3.86 7.17
CA VAL A 58 -13.68 -4.42 7.58
C VAL A 58 -14.86 -3.46 7.35
N PRO A 59 -14.79 -2.16 7.69
CA PRO A 59 -15.88 -1.23 7.40
C PRO A 59 -16.20 -1.13 5.91
N HIS A 60 -15.19 -1.06 5.04
CA HIS A 60 -15.38 -1.04 3.59
C HIS A 60 -15.90 -2.36 3.03
N PHE A 61 -15.51 -3.48 3.64
CA PHE A 61 -15.97 -4.82 3.29
C PHE A 61 -17.45 -5.03 3.63
N LEU A 62 -17.90 -4.53 4.78
CA LEU A 62 -19.29 -4.67 5.27
C LEU A 62 -20.22 -3.52 4.84
N GLY A 63 -19.65 -2.42 4.32
CA GLY A 63 -20.40 -1.21 3.98
C GLY A 63 -20.83 -0.38 5.20
N LEU A 64 -20.02 -0.37 6.25
CA LEU A 64 -20.26 0.37 7.48
C LEU A 64 -19.61 1.75 7.45
N SER A 65 -20.27 2.74 8.05
CA SER A 65 -19.71 4.06 8.33
C SER A 65 -19.10 4.07 9.72
N VAL A 66 -17.77 3.95 9.80
CA VAL A 66 -17.03 3.92 11.06
C VAL A 66 -16.11 5.13 11.14
N SER A 67 -16.15 5.81 12.28
CA SER A 67 -15.34 6.99 12.55
C SER A 67 -13.83 6.66 12.52
N ARG A 68 -13.02 7.69 12.28
CA ARG A 68 -11.57 7.54 12.36
C ARG A 68 -11.15 7.57 13.82
N HIS A 69 -10.43 6.53 14.23
CA HIS A 69 -9.81 6.44 15.55
C HIS A 69 -8.31 6.31 15.38
N GLU A 70 -7.55 6.91 16.31
CA GLU A 70 -6.10 6.73 16.40
C GLU A 70 -5.75 5.31 16.83
N TYR A 71 -6.55 4.74 17.74
CA TYR A 71 -6.36 3.40 18.29
C TYR A 71 -7.30 2.38 17.65
N ILE A 72 -6.85 1.12 17.61
CA ILE A 72 -7.62 0.01 17.03
C ILE A 72 -8.86 -0.35 17.88
N PHE A 73 -8.77 -0.28 19.21
CA PHE A 73 -9.85 -0.75 20.10
C PHE A 73 -11.17 0.02 19.92
N PRO A 74 -11.20 1.37 19.95
CA PRO A 74 -12.44 2.11 19.70
C PRO A 74 -13.07 1.78 18.35
N ARG A 75 -12.25 1.58 17.31
CA ARG A 75 -12.70 1.16 15.98
C ARG A 75 -13.34 -0.22 16.00
N LEU A 76 -12.74 -1.19 16.67
CA LEU A 76 -13.34 -2.54 16.79
C LEU A 76 -14.70 -2.49 17.52
N VAL A 77 -14.81 -1.68 18.56
CA VAL A 77 -16.08 -1.49 19.29
C VAL A 77 -17.15 -0.87 18.37
N GLU A 78 -16.80 0.15 17.59
CA GLU A 78 -17.73 0.78 16.65
C GLU A 78 -18.13 -0.17 15.51
N ILE A 79 -17.20 -0.99 14.99
CA ILE A 79 -17.51 -2.04 14.01
C ILE A 79 -18.55 -3.01 14.58
N VAL A 80 -18.33 -3.52 15.80
CA VAL A 80 -19.25 -4.47 16.45
C VAL A 80 -20.62 -3.84 16.67
N LYS A 81 -20.67 -2.58 17.12
CA LYS A 81 -21.93 -1.84 17.30
C LYS A 81 -22.65 -1.57 15.98
N GLY A 82 -21.91 -1.37 14.90
CA GLY A 82 -22.45 -1.11 13.56
C GLY A 82 -22.88 -2.36 12.80
N LEU A 83 -22.59 -3.58 13.28
CA LEU A 83 -22.98 -4.82 12.58
C LEU A 83 -24.48 -4.89 12.22
N PRO A 84 -25.44 -4.46 13.07
CA PRO A 84 -26.85 -4.46 12.69
C PRO A 84 -27.19 -3.57 11.48
N GLU A 85 -26.34 -2.58 11.17
CA GLU A 85 -26.50 -1.62 10.07
C GLU A 85 -25.69 -2.01 8.82
N LEU A 86 -25.22 -3.26 8.73
CA LEU A 86 -24.41 -3.71 7.59
C LEU A 86 -25.15 -3.58 6.26
N HIS A 87 -24.46 -3.07 5.25
CA HIS A 87 -25.02 -3.00 3.89
C HIS A 87 -24.87 -4.35 3.20
N ILE A 88 -25.95 -5.13 3.17
CA ILE A 88 -25.97 -6.53 2.74
C ILE A 88 -25.34 -6.70 1.36
N LEU A 89 -25.73 -5.84 0.40
CA LEU A 89 -25.22 -5.91 -0.97
C LEU A 89 -23.70 -5.70 -1.04
N THR A 90 -23.17 -4.75 -0.25
CA THR A 90 -21.72 -4.48 -0.18
C THR A 90 -20.98 -5.66 0.42
N SER A 91 -21.55 -6.27 1.46
CA SER A 91 -20.98 -7.44 2.12
C SER A 91 -20.93 -8.67 1.20
N VAL A 92 -22.00 -8.92 0.44
CA VAL A 92 -22.05 -10.00 -0.57
C VAL A 92 -20.99 -9.78 -1.65
N ILE A 93 -20.84 -8.54 -2.13
CA ILE A 93 -19.81 -8.18 -3.12
C ILE A 93 -18.40 -8.49 -2.58
N GLY A 94 -18.11 -8.12 -1.33
CA GLY A 94 -16.84 -8.43 -0.68
C GLY A 94 -16.58 -9.94 -0.54
N ILE A 95 -17.60 -10.70 -0.11
CA ILE A 95 -17.51 -12.16 0.04
C ILE A 95 -17.27 -12.83 -1.32
N VAL A 96 -17.98 -12.41 -2.37
CA VAL A 96 -17.79 -12.92 -3.73
C VAL A 96 -16.38 -12.60 -4.23
N ALA A 97 -15.88 -11.39 -4.00
CA ALA A 97 -14.52 -11.03 -4.37
C ALA A 97 -13.48 -11.93 -3.68
N LEU A 98 -13.58 -12.16 -2.36
CA LEU A 98 -12.71 -13.10 -1.64
C LEU A 98 -12.82 -14.52 -2.17
N GLY A 99 -14.05 -14.99 -2.42
CA GLY A 99 -14.30 -16.31 -2.98
C GLY A 99 -13.62 -16.52 -4.33
N ILE A 100 -13.66 -15.52 -5.21
CA ILE A 100 -12.96 -15.55 -6.51
C ILE A 100 -11.45 -15.55 -6.29
N ILE A 101 -10.91 -14.69 -5.41
CA ILE A 101 -9.46 -14.62 -5.15
C ILE A 101 -8.93 -15.98 -4.69
N PHE A 102 -9.51 -16.54 -3.64
CA PHE A 102 -9.06 -17.83 -3.09
C PHE A 102 -9.36 -18.99 -4.03
N GLY A 103 -10.49 -18.95 -4.74
CA GLY A 103 -10.84 -19.93 -5.76
C GLY A 103 -9.78 -20.00 -6.87
N VAL A 104 -9.47 -18.85 -7.49
CA VAL A 104 -8.46 -18.76 -8.56
C VAL A 104 -7.08 -19.19 -8.05
N GLN A 105 -6.67 -18.74 -6.86
CA GLN A 105 -5.37 -19.13 -6.28
C GLN A 105 -5.29 -20.64 -6.02
N LYS A 106 -6.40 -21.29 -5.65
CA LYS A 106 -6.48 -22.73 -5.45
C LYS A 106 -6.38 -23.51 -6.76
N PHE A 107 -7.02 -23.04 -7.82
CA PHE A 107 -7.00 -23.72 -9.13
C PHE A 107 -5.72 -23.45 -9.92
N ARG A 108 -5.27 -22.19 -10.00
CA ARG A 108 -4.05 -21.78 -10.72
C ARG A 108 -3.35 -20.61 -10.02
N LYS A 109 -2.24 -20.92 -9.34
CA LYS A 109 -1.40 -19.95 -8.63
C LYS A 109 -0.77 -18.86 -9.52
N ASN A 110 -0.66 -19.10 -10.83
CA ASN A 110 0.00 -18.19 -11.77
C ASN A 110 -0.94 -17.11 -12.34
N LEU A 111 -2.24 -17.17 -12.05
CA LEU A 111 -3.21 -16.19 -12.55
C LEU A 111 -3.31 -15.00 -11.59
N PRO A 112 -3.55 -13.77 -12.11
CA PRO A 112 -3.69 -12.57 -11.30
C PRO A 112 -5.09 -12.54 -10.62
N ALA A 113 -5.26 -13.37 -9.59
CA ALA A 113 -6.54 -13.61 -8.92
C ALA A 113 -7.24 -12.32 -8.46
N GLY A 114 -6.46 -11.35 -7.93
CA GLY A 114 -6.99 -10.05 -7.52
C GLY A 114 -7.56 -9.23 -8.68
N LEU A 115 -6.85 -9.18 -9.81
CA LEU A 115 -7.34 -8.48 -11.01
C LEU A 115 -8.60 -9.16 -11.56
N ILE A 116 -8.62 -10.49 -11.59
CA ILE A 116 -9.79 -11.27 -12.04
C ILE A 116 -11.00 -10.96 -11.15
N ALA A 117 -10.82 -10.98 -9.83
CA ALA A 117 -11.89 -10.65 -8.88
C ALA A 117 -12.40 -9.22 -9.05
N LEU A 118 -11.50 -8.25 -9.19
CA LEU A 118 -11.88 -6.85 -9.43
C LEU A 118 -12.70 -6.72 -10.72
N VAL A 119 -12.25 -7.32 -11.83
CA VAL A 119 -12.98 -7.25 -13.11
C VAL A 119 -14.35 -7.95 -13.01
N ALA A 120 -14.37 -9.18 -12.49
CA ALA A 120 -15.58 -9.99 -12.39
C ALA A 120 -16.68 -9.33 -11.53
N VAL A 121 -16.28 -8.60 -10.50
CA VAL A 121 -17.21 -7.89 -9.61
C VAL A 121 -17.58 -6.50 -10.14
N THR A 122 -16.64 -5.81 -10.79
CA THR A 122 -16.88 -4.45 -11.31
C THR A 122 -17.83 -4.44 -12.50
N ILE A 123 -17.78 -5.44 -13.38
CA ILE A 123 -18.65 -5.53 -14.56
C ILE A 123 -20.14 -5.52 -14.17
N PRO A 124 -20.64 -6.41 -13.28
CA PRO A 124 -22.03 -6.36 -12.83
C PRO A 124 -22.42 -5.05 -12.16
N ILE A 125 -21.51 -4.43 -11.39
CA ILE A 125 -21.79 -3.16 -10.72
C ILE A 125 -22.00 -2.02 -11.70
N ALA A 126 -21.22 -2.00 -12.78
CA ALA A 126 -21.37 -1.03 -13.86
C ALA A 126 -22.66 -1.29 -14.67
N LEU A 127 -22.95 -2.55 -15.01
CA LEU A 127 -24.11 -2.91 -15.85
C LEU A 127 -25.46 -2.77 -15.14
N PHE A 128 -25.53 -3.12 -13.86
CA PHE A 128 -26.77 -3.05 -13.06
C PHE A 128 -26.85 -1.79 -12.20
N GLU A 129 -25.92 -0.86 -12.39
CA GLU A 129 -25.84 0.41 -11.66
C GLU A 129 -25.94 0.24 -10.13
N LEU A 130 -25.30 -0.81 -9.58
CA LEU A 130 -25.41 -1.15 -8.15
C LEU A 130 -24.85 -0.04 -7.24
N HIS A 131 -24.04 0.87 -7.78
CA HIS A 131 -23.58 2.08 -7.10
C HIS A 131 -24.74 3.02 -6.74
N LEU A 132 -25.83 3.06 -7.52
CA LEU A 132 -27.05 3.82 -7.18
C LEU A 132 -27.83 3.19 -6.03
N ARG A 133 -27.57 1.91 -5.73
CA ARG A 133 -28.17 1.17 -4.60
C ARG A 133 -27.33 1.24 -3.33
N GLY A 134 -26.45 2.24 -3.20
CA GLY A 134 -25.65 2.47 -1.98
C GLY A 134 -24.32 1.72 -1.93
N VAL A 135 -23.94 0.97 -2.98
CA VAL A 135 -22.60 0.35 -3.03
C VAL A 135 -21.55 1.44 -3.21
N SER A 136 -20.66 1.57 -2.22
CA SER A 136 -19.56 2.53 -2.27
C SER A 136 -18.52 2.12 -3.33
N ILE A 137 -18.33 2.96 -4.33
CA ILE A 137 -17.35 2.81 -5.40
C ILE A 137 -16.16 3.79 -5.23
N VAL A 138 -15.08 3.56 -5.97
CA VAL A 138 -13.91 4.46 -6.00
C VAL A 138 -14.29 5.85 -6.50
N GLY A 139 -15.10 5.92 -7.56
CA GLY A 139 -15.50 7.19 -8.18
C GLY A 139 -14.42 7.74 -9.12
N LYS A 140 -14.55 9.02 -9.48
CA LYS A 140 -13.70 9.65 -10.49
C LYS A 140 -12.26 9.81 -9.99
N ILE A 141 -11.31 9.29 -10.75
CA ILE A 141 -9.87 9.45 -10.50
C ILE A 141 -9.34 10.52 -11.46
N PRO A 142 -8.48 11.46 -11.01
CA PRO A 142 -7.79 12.38 -11.90
C PRO A 142 -7.05 11.64 -13.01
N GLU A 143 -7.24 12.07 -14.25
CA GLU A 143 -6.59 11.47 -15.42
C GLU A 143 -5.17 12.01 -15.59
N GLY A 144 -4.29 11.19 -16.17
CA GLY A 144 -2.93 11.59 -16.49
C GLY A 144 -1.93 11.37 -15.36
N LEU A 145 -0.71 11.87 -15.58
CA LEU A 145 0.36 11.79 -14.59
C LEU A 145 0.31 12.98 -13.63
N PRO A 146 0.68 12.78 -12.35
CA PRO A 146 0.83 13.89 -11.43
C PRO A 146 1.90 14.86 -11.97
N HIS A 147 1.61 16.15 -11.92
CA HIS A 147 2.58 17.17 -12.25
C HIS A 147 3.59 17.34 -11.09
N PRO A 148 4.85 17.68 -11.38
CA PRO A 148 5.82 17.99 -10.35
C PRO A 148 5.36 19.12 -9.42
N VAL A 149 5.41 18.90 -8.11
CA VAL A 149 5.08 19.86 -7.05
C VAL A 149 6.20 19.85 -6.02
N LEU A 150 6.61 21.03 -5.53
CA LEU A 150 7.60 21.12 -4.46
C LEU A 150 6.98 20.71 -3.11
N PRO A 151 7.65 19.86 -2.31
CA PRO A 151 7.30 19.64 -0.90
C PRO A 151 7.10 20.97 -0.16
N PRO A 152 5.96 21.19 0.53
CA PRO A 152 5.72 22.44 1.24
C PRO A 152 6.63 22.53 2.47
N PHE A 153 7.70 23.31 2.37
CA PHE A 153 8.62 23.54 3.47
C PHE A 153 8.07 24.64 4.38
N ASP A 154 7.30 24.22 5.38
CA ASP A 154 6.93 25.07 6.52
C ASP A 154 7.67 24.58 7.78
N PHE A 155 8.31 25.50 8.51
CA PHE A 155 9.17 25.14 9.65
C PHE A 155 8.38 24.41 10.76
N ASN A 156 7.17 24.87 11.06
CA ASN A 156 6.32 24.25 12.08
C ASN A 156 5.87 22.85 11.63
N THR A 157 5.52 22.71 10.36
CA THR A 157 5.12 21.44 9.77
C THR A 157 6.28 20.44 9.77
N VAL A 158 7.46 20.83 9.28
CA VAL A 158 8.65 19.98 9.25
C VAL A 158 9.01 19.52 10.65
N THR A 159 9.09 20.42 11.63
CA THR A 159 9.42 20.06 13.02
C THR A 159 8.41 19.09 13.62
N SER A 160 7.12 19.25 13.34
CA SER A 160 6.08 18.31 13.80
C SER A 160 6.18 16.91 13.16
N LEU A 161 6.75 16.81 11.96
CA LEU A 161 6.86 15.56 11.21
C LEU A 161 8.18 14.82 11.43
N ILE A 162 9.17 15.39 12.13
CA ILE A 162 10.47 14.73 12.39
C ILE A 162 10.28 13.38 13.08
N GLY A 163 9.48 13.34 14.16
CA GLY A 163 9.20 12.10 14.89
C GLY A 163 8.57 11.02 14.00
N PRO A 164 7.42 11.30 13.37
CA PRO A 164 6.80 10.39 12.40
C PRO A 164 7.75 9.96 11.26
N ALA A 165 8.57 10.86 10.73
CA ALA A 165 9.53 10.56 9.65
C ALA A 165 10.56 9.53 10.09
N VAL A 166 11.14 9.69 11.29
CA VAL A 166 12.10 8.73 11.84
C VAL A 166 11.46 7.36 12.05
N VAL A 167 10.26 7.32 12.63
CA VAL A 167 9.54 6.05 12.84
C VAL A 167 9.24 5.35 11.51
N ILE A 168 8.72 6.08 10.52
CA ILE A 168 8.41 5.53 9.20
C ILE A 168 9.69 5.06 8.51
N ALA A 169 10.78 5.81 8.59
CA ALA A 169 12.07 5.41 8.02
C ALA A 169 12.60 4.12 8.67
N MET A 170 12.55 4.00 9.99
CA MET A 170 12.99 2.78 10.67
C MET A 170 12.15 1.56 10.28
N VAL A 171 10.83 1.71 10.28
CA VAL A 171 9.88 0.63 9.97
C VAL A 171 9.97 0.20 8.50
N SER A 172 9.93 1.17 7.59
CA SER A 172 9.96 0.94 6.14
C SER A 172 11.28 0.30 5.70
N PHE A 173 12.39 0.66 6.34
CA PHE A 173 13.65 0.00 6.08
C PHE A 173 13.71 -1.40 6.69
N ALA A 174 13.18 -1.61 7.91
CA ALA A 174 13.12 -2.95 8.51
C ALA A 174 12.36 -3.94 7.60
N GLU A 175 11.26 -3.49 6.99
CA GLU A 175 10.55 -4.22 5.94
C GLU A 175 11.45 -4.50 4.73
N THR A 176 12.02 -3.44 4.13
CA THR A 176 12.87 -3.53 2.93
C THR A 176 14.05 -4.49 3.13
N TYR A 177 14.74 -4.38 4.27
CA TYR A 177 15.85 -5.25 4.62
C TYR A 177 15.40 -6.69 4.83
N SER A 178 14.24 -6.91 5.46
CA SER A 178 13.68 -8.26 5.65
C SER A 178 13.34 -8.93 4.32
N VAL A 179 12.74 -8.18 3.39
CA VAL A 179 12.49 -8.62 2.02
C VAL A 179 13.80 -8.97 1.30
N GLY A 180 14.77 -8.05 1.32
CA GLY A 180 16.08 -8.25 0.70
C GLY A 180 16.81 -9.47 1.27
N LYS A 181 16.76 -9.67 2.59
CA LYS A 181 17.38 -10.81 3.27
C LYS A 181 16.70 -12.14 2.91
N ALA A 182 15.37 -12.15 2.76
CA ALA A 182 14.62 -13.33 2.35
C ALA A 182 14.92 -13.78 0.92
N ILE A 183 15.23 -12.84 0.01
CA ILE A 183 15.68 -13.16 -1.35
C ILE A 183 17.16 -13.53 -1.36
N SER A 184 17.99 -12.82 -0.59
CA SER A 184 19.42 -13.09 -0.43
C SER A 184 19.71 -14.50 0.08
N SER A 185 18.91 -15.01 1.02
CA SER A 185 19.06 -16.39 1.54
C SER A 185 18.80 -17.46 0.47
N GLN A 186 17.92 -17.17 -0.50
CA GLN A 186 17.60 -18.08 -1.60
C GLN A 186 18.60 -17.98 -2.76
N THR A 187 19.00 -16.75 -3.11
CA THR A 187 19.86 -16.47 -4.27
C THR A 187 21.36 -16.51 -3.96
N LYS A 188 21.73 -16.49 -2.67
CA LYS A 188 23.11 -16.32 -2.18
C LYS A 188 23.77 -14.99 -2.58
N GLN A 189 23.00 -14.02 -3.09
CA GLN A 189 23.48 -12.68 -3.40
C GLN A 189 23.57 -11.85 -2.11
N LYS A 190 24.64 -11.06 -1.95
CA LYS A 190 24.80 -10.20 -0.76
C LYS A 190 23.97 -8.91 -0.93
N VAL A 191 23.28 -8.52 0.13
CA VAL A 191 22.59 -7.22 0.21
C VAL A 191 23.57 -6.18 0.72
N ASN A 192 23.79 -5.11 -0.04
CA ASN A 192 24.51 -3.93 0.43
C ASN A 192 23.49 -2.94 1.02
N VAL A 193 23.50 -2.81 2.35
CA VAL A 193 22.55 -1.97 3.09
C VAL A 193 22.71 -0.48 2.77
N ASP A 194 23.94 0.03 2.68
CA ASP A 194 24.17 1.45 2.39
C ASP A 194 23.68 1.81 0.98
N GLN A 195 23.86 0.89 0.02
CA GLN A 195 23.35 1.06 -1.34
C GLN A 195 21.82 1.02 -1.38
N GLU A 196 21.19 0.16 -0.58
CA GLU A 196 19.74 0.12 -0.45
C GLU A 196 19.21 1.43 0.14
N PHE A 197 19.89 1.99 1.14
CA PHE A 197 19.54 3.31 1.69
C PHE A 197 19.61 4.43 0.64
N ILE A 198 20.65 4.46 -0.17
CA ILE A 198 20.75 5.44 -1.26
C ILE A 198 19.58 5.25 -2.25
N GLY A 199 19.28 4.01 -2.65
CA GLY A 199 18.19 3.70 -3.57
C GLY A 199 16.82 4.12 -3.03
N GLN A 200 16.50 3.75 -1.79
CA GLN A 200 15.26 4.12 -1.11
C GLN A 200 15.18 5.64 -0.88
N GLY A 201 16.31 6.28 -0.55
CA GLY A 201 16.41 7.72 -0.38
C GLY A 201 16.05 8.47 -1.66
N LEU A 202 16.66 8.08 -2.78
CA LEU A 202 16.37 8.64 -4.10
C LEU A 202 14.92 8.37 -4.52
N ALA A 203 14.40 7.16 -4.31
CA ALA A 203 13.02 6.83 -4.66
C ALA A 203 12.00 7.72 -3.93
N ASN A 204 12.21 7.95 -2.63
CA ASN A 204 11.34 8.79 -1.81
C ASN A 204 11.51 10.29 -2.10
N ILE A 205 12.73 10.77 -2.30
CA ILE A 205 12.98 12.18 -2.68
C ILE A 205 12.33 12.46 -4.03
N ILE A 206 12.65 11.67 -5.07
CA ILE A 206 12.09 11.89 -6.41
C ILE A 206 10.57 11.73 -6.39
N GLY A 207 10.05 10.68 -5.75
CA GLY A 207 8.62 10.44 -5.64
C GLY A 207 7.87 11.58 -4.94
N SER A 208 8.47 12.25 -3.95
CA SER A 208 7.84 13.38 -3.27
C SER A 208 7.50 14.54 -4.20
N PHE A 209 8.33 14.78 -5.24
CA PHE A 209 8.02 15.81 -6.23
C PHE A 209 6.82 15.42 -7.10
N PHE A 210 6.47 14.14 -7.17
CA PHE A 210 5.29 13.64 -7.89
C PHE A 210 4.14 13.27 -6.93
N GLN A 211 4.12 13.90 -5.75
CA GLN A 211 3.06 13.78 -4.75
C GLN A 211 2.91 12.34 -4.16
N SER A 212 4.00 11.58 -4.10
CA SER A 212 3.98 10.23 -3.52
C SER A 212 4.00 10.22 -1.99
N TYR A 213 3.41 9.18 -1.39
CA TYR A 213 3.65 8.82 0.01
C TYR A 213 5.03 8.18 0.18
N PRO A 214 5.54 8.04 1.43
CA PRO A 214 6.73 7.26 1.69
C PRO A 214 6.60 5.84 1.11
N VAL A 215 7.66 5.35 0.46
CA VAL A 215 7.71 4.03 -0.18
C VAL A 215 8.81 3.14 0.42
N SER A 216 8.58 1.83 0.35
CA SER A 216 9.46 0.76 0.85
C SER A 216 9.50 -0.44 -0.11
N GLY A 217 10.37 -1.41 0.19
CA GLY A 217 10.35 -2.73 -0.43
C GLY A 217 9.06 -3.50 -0.10
N SER A 218 8.56 -4.32 -1.04
CA SER A 218 7.29 -5.05 -0.89
C SER A 218 7.51 -6.55 -0.89
N PHE A 219 7.06 -7.25 0.16
CA PHE A 219 7.15 -8.71 0.27
C PHE A 219 6.45 -9.42 -0.90
N SER A 220 5.18 -9.08 -1.16
CA SER A 220 4.37 -9.76 -2.19
C SER A 220 4.88 -9.50 -3.61
N ARG A 221 5.21 -8.24 -3.96
CA ARG A 221 5.72 -7.90 -5.29
C ARG A 221 7.10 -8.50 -5.54
N THR A 222 7.98 -8.47 -4.54
CA THR A 222 9.34 -9.03 -4.68
C THR A 222 9.30 -10.55 -4.79
N ALA A 223 8.49 -11.21 -3.97
CA ALA A 223 8.32 -12.67 -4.03
C ALA A 223 7.74 -13.11 -5.39
N LEU A 224 6.74 -12.39 -5.91
CA LEU A 224 6.18 -12.67 -7.23
C LEU A 224 7.22 -12.46 -8.34
N ASN A 225 7.94 -11.33 -8.32
CA ASN A 225 8.97 -11.03 -9.30
C ASN A 225 10.09 -12.08 -9.31
N TYR A 226 10.49 -12.57 -8.13
CA TYR A 226 11.44 -13.66 -8.00
C TYR A 226 10.88 -15.00 -8.53
N ALA A 227 9.64 -15.34 -8.15
CA ALA A 227 8.99 -16.59 -8.56
C ALA A 227 8.72 -16.67 -10.06
N THR A 228 8.53 -15.54 -10.74
CA THR A 228 8.40 -15.47 -12.20
C THR A 228 9.74 -15.51 -12.94
N GLY A 229 10.86 -15.63 -12.21
CA GLY A 229 12.19 -15.78 -12.77
C GLY A 229 12.88 -14.48 -13.17
N ALA A 230 12.44 -13.33 -12.64
CA ALA A 230 13.13 -12.06 -12.90
C ALA A 230 14.55 -12.07 -12.33
N LYS A 231 15.52 -11.64 -13.14
CA LYS A 231 16.95 -11.66 -12.80
C LYS A 231 17.58 -10.28 -12.62
N THR A 232 16.94 -9.24 -13.15
CA THR A 232 17.47 -7.87 -13.16
C THR A 232 16.40 -6.86 -12.77
N GLY A 233 16.82 -5.64 -12.41
CA GLY A 233 15.92 -4.53 -12.07
C GLY A 233 15.03 -4.06 -13.23
N VAL A 234 15.28 -4.52 -14.47
CA VAL A 234 14.45 -4.21 -15.64
C VAL A 234 13.01 -4.66 -15.44
N ALA A 235 12.76 -5.75 -14.71
CA ALA A 235 11.40 -6.20 -14.39
C ALA A 235 10.60 -5.15 -13.61
N SER A 236 11.26 -4.42 -12.69
CA SER A 236 10.64 -3.30 -11.96
C SER A 236 10.34 -2.11 -12.86
N VAL A 237 11.21 -1.83 -13.85
CA VAL A 237 10.99 -0.77 -14.85
C VAL A 237 9.80 -1.09 -15.75
N ILE A 238 9.68 -2.34 -16.22
CA ILE A 238 8.52 -2.78 -17.00
C ILE A 238 7.23 -2.67 -16.17
N SER A 239 7.30 -3.05 -14.89
CA SER A 239 6.18 -2.93 -13.96
C SER A 239 5.77 -1.47 -13.74
N SER A 240 6.72 -0.56 -13.55
CA SER A 240 6.41 0.87 -13.38
C SER A 240 5.85 1.49 -14.66
N LEU A 241 6.37 1.11 -15.84
CA LEU A 241 5.82 1.55 -17.12
C LEU A 241 4.38 1.07 -17.31
N SER A 242 4.07 -0.16 -16.88
CA SER A 242 2.70 -0.69 -16.92
C SER A 242 1.74 0.13 -16.04
N VAL A 243 2.21 0.62 -14.88
CA VAL A 243 1.43 1.53 -14.02
C VAL A 243 1.23 2.89 -14.69
N VAL A 244 2.27 3.45 -15.33
CA VAL A 244 2.17 4.70 -16.10
C VAL A 244 1.13 4.58 -17.21
N LEU A 245 1.16 3.49 -17.98
CA LEU A 245 0.16 3.23 -19.02
C LEU A 245 -1.24 3.10 -18.44
N ALA A 246 -1.39 2.44 -17.28
CA ALA A 246 -2.69 2.34 -16.61
C ALA A 246 -3.23 3.72 -16.18
N LEU A 247 -2.38 4.62 -15.69
CA LEU A 247 -2.77 5.98 -15.32
C LEU A 247 -3.15 6.86 -16.53
N LEU A 248 -2.54 6.62 -17.69
CA LEU A 248 -2.83 7.37 -18.91
C LEU A 248 -4.10 6.89 -19.62
N PHE A 249 -4.41 5.59 -19.58
CA PHE A 249 -5.44 5.02 -20.45
C PHE A 249 -6.56 4.26 -19.72
N LEU A 250 -6.32 3.76 -18.49
CA LEU A 250 -7.23 2.84 -17.81
C LEU A 250 -7.96 3.49 -16.61
N THR A 251 -7.70 4.75 -16.25
CA THR A 251 -8.38 5.43 -15.13
C THR A 251 -9.91 5.44 -15.23
N PRO A 252 -10.56 5.55 -16.41
CA PRO A 252 -12.02 5.47 -16.48
C PRO A 252 -12.56 4.11 -16.03
N LEU A 253 -11.81 3.03 -16.27
CA LEU A 253 -12.20 1.67 -15.89
C LEU A 253 -12.23 1.46 -14.36
N PHE A 254 -11.54 2.31 -13.60
CA PHE A 254 -11.45 2.18 -12.15
C PHE A 254 -12.63 2.83 -11.41
N THR A 255 -13.46 3.60 -12.11
CA THR A 255 -14.53 4.40 -11.49
C THR A 255 -15.54 3.53 -10.73
N TYR A 256 -15.96 2.42 -11.32
CA TYR A 256 -16.99 1.53 -10.78
C TYR A 256 -16.46 0.44 -9.85
N ILE A 257 -15.16 0.43 -9.56
CA ILE A 257 -14.59 -0.56 -8.65
C ILE A 257 -15.21 -0.35 -7.26
N PRO A 258 -15.85 -1.37 -6.66
CA PRO A 258 -16.39 -1.25 -5.32
C PRO A 258 -15.28 -1.27 -4.27
N LYS A 259 -15.41 -0.40 -3.26
CA LYS A 259 -14.49 -0.37 -2.12
C LYS A 259 -14.45 -1.72 -1.37
N ALA A 260 -15.54 -2.48 -1.39
CA ALA A 260 -15.60 -3.82 -0.80
C ALA A 260 -14.68 -4.85 -1.50
N ALA A 261 -14.55 -4.79 -2.82
CA ALA A 261 -13.63 -5.68 -3.54
C ALA A 261 -12.16 -5.27 -3.31
N LEU A 262 -11.88 -3.98 -3.18
CA LEU A 262 -10.55 -3.49 -2.77
C LEU A 262 -10.22 -3.94 -1.34
N ALA A 263 -11.18 -3.83 -0.42
CA ALA A 263 -11.02 -4.32 0.95
C ALA A 263 -10.75 -5.83 0.98
N ALA A 264 -11.50 -6.62 0.21
CA ALA A 264 -11.27 -8.05 0.04
C ALA A 264 -9.86 -8.36 -0.48
N LEU A 265 -9.41 -7.63 -1.51
CA LEU A 265 -8.06 -7.78 -2.05
C LEU A 265 -6.98 -7.50 -1.00
N VAL A 266 -7.13 -6.42 -0.24
CA VAL A 266 -6.17 -6.05 0.83
C VAL A 266 -6.18 -7.10 1.95
N ILE A 267 -7.35 -7.54 2.40
CA ILE A 267 -7.48 -8.60 3.43
C ILE A 267 -6.82 -9.90 2.96
N SER A 268 -6.96 -10.27 1.69
CA SER A 268 -6.36 -11.50 1.16
C SER A 268 -4.83 -11.45 1.00
N ALA A 269 -4.26 -10.24 0.99
CA ALA A 269 -2.84 -10.02 0.73
C ALA A 269 -1.99 -9.92 2.00
N VAL A 270 -2.64 -9.82 3.16
CA VAL A 270 -2.04 -9.69 4.50
C VAL A 270 -2.13 -11.04 5.22
#